data_AF-A0A3D2DPA2-F1
#
_entry.id   AF-A0A3D2DPA2-F1
#
_cell.length_a   1.000
_cell.length_b   1.000
_cell.length_c   1.000
_cell.angle_alpha   90.00
_cell.angle_beta   90.00
_cell.angle_gamma   90.00
#
_symmetry.space_group_name_H-M   'P 1'
#
loop_
_entity.id
_entity.type
_entity.pdbx_description
1 polymer ?
#
loop_
_entity_poly.entity_id
_entity_poly.type
_entity_poly.pdbx_seq_one_letter_code
_entity_poly.pdbx_strand_id
1 'polypeptide(L)'
;MNLEDMGITVHIRIEVLDGFDGYSTSLGTIGNIPVVTFANREFDYKELAVKRLMDIVGSLVGMLIMLVAMIFVVPAIKLESKGPVFFKQKRVGKNGRYFYIYKFRSMYLDAEERKKELMSQNEMSGLMFKMKDD
;
A
#
# COMPACT_ATOMS: atom_id res chain seq x y z
N MET A 1 -43.59 -23.37 -24.03
CA MET A 1 -42.82 -22.80 -25.16
C MET A 1 -41.89 -21.81 -24.52
N ASN A 2 -40.58 -22.06 -24.56
CA ASN A 2 -39.64 -21.15 -23.92
C ASN A 2 -39.51 -19.90 -24.80
N LEU A 3 -39.20 -18.76 -24.18
CA LEU A 3 -39.06 -17.48 -24.90
C LEU A 3 -37.95 -17.57 -25.97
N GLU A 4 -36.90 -18.35 -25.70
CA GLU A 4 -35.82 -18.65 -26.64
C GLU A 4 -36.31 -19.35 -27.93
N ASP A 5 -37.27 -20.28 -27.82
CA ASP A 5 -37.84 -21.01 -28.96
C ASP A 5 -38.67 -20.13 -29.89
N MET A 6 -39.04 -18.93 -29.41
CA MET A 6 -39.86 -17.95 -30.13
C MET A 6 -39.01 -16.89 -30.85
N GLY A 7 -37.68 -17.01 -30.82
CA GLY A 7 -36.76 -16.01 -31.41
C GLY A 7 -36.71 -14.69 -30.65
N ILE A 8 -37.17 -14.67 -29.39
CA ILE A 8 -37.16 -13.49 -28.52
C ILE A 8 -35.76 -13.38 -27.89
N THR A 9 -35.20 -12.17 -27.87
CA THR A 9 -33.93 -11.91 -27.19
C THR A 9 -34.11 -12.00 -25.67
N VAL A 10 -33.34 -12.87 -25.01
CA VAL A 10 -33.35 -13.06 -23.55
C VAL A 10 -32.02 -12.58 -22.97
N HIS A 11 -32.07 -11.70 -21.97
CA HIS A 11 -30.90 -11.27 -21.22
C HIS A 11 -30.90 -11.92 -19.83
N ILE A 12 -29.80 -12.60 -19.47
CA ILE A 12 -29.63 -13.23 -18.16
C ILE A 12 -28.69 -12.35 -17.33
N ARG A 13 -29.16 -11.89 -16.17
CA ARG A 13 -28.32 -11.24 -15.16
C ARG A 13 -27.65 -12.32 -14.32
N ILE A 14 -26.33 -12.24 -14.15
CA ILE A 14 -25.56 -13.14 -13.28
C ILE A 14 -25.16 -12.34 -12.03
N GLU A 15 -25.91 -12.49 -10.94
CA GLU A 15 -25.71 -11.73 -9.68
C GLU A 15 -24.31 -11.92 -9.07
N VAL A 16 -23.70 -13.08 -9.29
CA VAL A 16 -22.33 -13.38 -8.82
C VAL A 16 -21.29 -12.40 -9.41
N LEU A 17 -21.57 -11.76 -10.55
CA LEU A 17 -20.63 -10.84 -11.21
C LEU A 17 -20.56 -9.46 -10.56
N ASP A 18 -21.55 -9.07 -9.73
CA ASP A 18 -21.55 -7.75 -9.07
C ASP A 18 -20.38 -7.61 -8.07
N GLY A 19 -19.85 -8.72 -7.55
CA GLY A 19 -18.64 -8.73 -6.72
C GLY A 19 -17.33 -8.45 -7.49
N PHE A 20 -17.40 -8.35 -8.82
CA PHE A 20 -16.25 -8.24 -9.71
C PHE A 20 -16.21 -6.92 -10.50
N ASP A 21 -16.87 -5.86 -10.03
CA ASP A 21 -16.92 -4.53 -10.67
C ASP A 21 -15.54 -3.94 -11.04
N GLY A 22 -14.46 -4.39 -10.40
CA GLY A 22 -13.08 -3.98 -10.68
C GLY A 22 -12.31 -4.85 -11.69
N TYR A 23 -12.92 -5.92 -12.21
CA TYR A 23 -12.29 -6.88 -13.10
C TYR A 23 -12.78 -6.68 -14.54
N SER A 24 -11.92 -6.95 -15.52
CA SER A 24 -12.38 -7.06 -16.91
C SER A 24 -13.13 -8.37 -17.07
N THR A 25 -14.44 -8.30 -17.30
CA THR A 25 -15.32 -9.47 -17.47
C THR A 25 -15.57 -9.73 -18.94
N SER A 26 -15.24 -10.93 -19.41
CA SER A 26 -15.54 -11.40 -20.76
C SER A 26 -16.34 -12.68 -20.72
N LEU A 27 -17.36 -12.77 -21.58
CA LEU A 27 -18.03 -14.04 -21.86
C LEU A 27 -17.20 -14.83 -22.87
N GLY A 28 -17.09 -16.13 -22.66
CA GLY A 28 -16.35 -17.02 -23.55
C GLY A 28 -16.77 -18.47 -23.36
N THR A 29 -16.03 -19.38 -23.98
CA THR A 29 -16.23 -20.82 -23.84
C THR A 29 -14.91 -21.49 -23.47
N ILE A 30 -14.95 -22.44 -22.54
CA ILE A 30 -13.86 -23.39 -22.30
C ILE A 30 -14.36 -24.75 -22.80
N GLY A 31 -13.84 -25.18 -23.96
CA GLY A 31 -14.43 -26.27 -24.71
C GLY A 31 -15.87 -25.92 -25.13
N ASN A 32 -16.84 -26.73 -24.70
CA ASN A 32 -18.28 -26.53 -24.97
C ASN A 32 -19.05 -25.93 -23.79
N ILE A 33 -18.36 -25.46 -22.74
CA ILE A 33 -19.01 -24.90 -21.55
C ILE A 33 -18.92 -23.37 -21.63
N PRO A 34 -20.05 -22.64 -21.62
CA PRO A 34 -20.04 -21.18 -21.52
C PRO A 34 -19.53 -20.77 -20.15
N VAL A 35 -18.55 -19.87 -20.12
CA VAL A 35 -17.94 -19.37 -18.89
C VAL A 35 -17.84 -17.86 -18.92
N VAL A 36 -17.80 -17.28 -17.72
CA VAL A 36 -17.47 -15.88 -17.53
C VAL A 36 -16.05 -15.81 -17.00
N THR A 37 -15.15 -15.18 -17.75
CA THR A 37 -13.76 -14.98 -17.34
C THR A 37 -13.60 -13.55 -16.82
N PHE A 38 -13.09 -13.43 -15.61
CA PHE A 38 -12.73 -12.16 -14.99
C PHE A 38 -11.22 -12.16 -14.76
N ALA A 39 -10.56 -11.08 -15.15
CA ALA A 39 -9.14 -10.83 -14.88
C ALA A 39 -8.98 -9.48 -14.19
N ASN A 40 -8.00 -9.36 -13.31
CA ASN A 40 -7.71 -8.09 -12.65
C ASN A 40 -7.47 -7.05 -13.75
N ARG A 41 -8.15 -5.90 -13.66
CA ARG A 41 -8.04 -4.87 -14.68
C ARG A 41 -6.61 -4.37 -14.71
N GLU A 42 -5.92 -4.62 -15.82
CA GLU A 42 -4.71 -3.89 -16.14
C GLU A 42 -5.15 -2.43 -16.34
N PHE A 43 -4.74 -1.55 -15.41
CA PHE A 43 -5.00 -0.12 -15.51
C PHE A 43 -4.53 0.38 -16.88
N ASP A 44 -5.39 1.12 -17.59
CA ASP A 44 -4.97 1.72 -18.85
C ASP A 44 -3.76 2.65 -18.59
N TYR A 45 -2.86 2.73 -19.57
CA TYR A 45 -1.70 3.63 -19.48
C TYR A 45 -2.12 5.08 -19.21
N LYS A 46 -3.30 5.49 -19.69
CA LYS A 46 -3.89 6.80 -19.39
C LYS A 46 -4.25 6.94 -17.91
N GLU A 47 -4.90 5.94 -17.33
CA GLU A 47 -5.28 5.93 -15.90
C GLU A 47 -4.03 5.98 -15.01
N LEU A 48 -2.99 5.20 -15.36
CA LEU A 48 -1.71 5.21 -14.66
C LEU A 48 -0.99 6.56 -14.78
N ALA A 49 -1.03 7.20 -15.96
CA ALA A 49 -0.45 8.52 -16.18
C ALA A 49 -1.15 9.60 -15.35
N VAL A 50 -2.50 9.59 -15.32
CA VAL A 50 -3.29 10.52 -14.51
C VAL A 50 -3.02 10.30 -13.03
N LYS A 51 -2.97 9.05 -12.55
CA LYS A 51 -2.57 8.73 -11.18
C LYS A 51 -1.18 9.27 -10.84
N ARG A 52 -0.22 9.11 -11.75
CA ARG A 52 1.14 9.60 -11.54
C ARG A 52 1.19 11.12 -11.46
N LEU A 53 0.41 11.82 -12.29
CA LEU A 53 0.31 13.28 -12.23
C LEU A 53 -0.29 13.73 -10.90
N MET A 54 -1.39 13.11 -10.45
CA MET A 54 -2.01 13.39 -9.16
C MET A 54 -1.03 13.15 -8.00
N ASP A 55 -0.25 12.06 -8.02
CA ASP A 55 0.75 11.78 -6.99
C ASP A 55 1.84 12.86 -6.93
N ILE A 56 2.32 13.32 -8.09
CA ILE A 56 3.35 14.36 -8.16
C ILE A 56 2.78 15.68 -7.62
N VAL A 57 1.63 16.13 -8.13
CA VAL A 57 1.00 17.39 -7.71
C VAL A 57 0.66 17.36 -6.22
N GLY A 58 0.02 16.29 -5.76
CA GLY A 58 -0.30 16.10 -4.35
C GLY A 58 0.93 16.07 -3.45
N SER A 59 2.02 15.42 -3.89
CA SER A 59 3.27 15.41 -3.14
C SER A 59 3.96 16.78 -3.06
N LEU A 60 3.86 17.61 -4.10
CA LEU A 60 4.40 18.97 -4.08
C LEU A 60 3.63 19.84 -3.08
N VAL A 61 2.30 19.77 -3.09
CA VAL A 61 1.45 20.48 -2.11
C VAL A 61 1.75 19.99 -0.69
N GLY A 62 1.82 18.67 -0.49
CA GLY A 62 2.19 18.08 0.80
C GLY A 62 3.58 18.51 1.28
N MET A 63 4.54 18.69 0.36
CA MET A 63 5.88 19.17 0.69
C MET A 63 5.86 20.62 1.19
N LEU A 64 5.04 21.49 0.60
CA LEU A 64 4.88 22.86 1.09
C LEU A 64 4.29 22.90 2.50
N ILE A 65 3.26 22.08 2.77
CA ILE A 65 2.67 21.96 4.11
C ILE A 65 3.71 21.42 5.11
N MET A 66 4.48 20.42 4.69
CA MET A 66 5.54 19.83 5.49
C MET A 66 6.65 20.83 5.84
N LEU A 67 7.00 21.75 4.94
CA LEU A 67 7.99 22.80 5.22
C LEU A 67 7.54 23.71 6.37
N VAL A 68 6.25 24.04 6.44
CA VAL A 68 5.70 24.82 7.56
C VAL A 68 5.75 24.00 8.85
N ALA A 69 5.34 22.73 8.82
CA ALA A 69 5.39 21.84 9.98
C ALA A 69 6.83 21.61 10.51
N MET A 70 7.82 21.57 9.62
CA MET A 70 9.23 21.41 9.98
C MET A 70 9.76 22.50 10.91
N ILE A 71 9.24 23.72 10.82
CA ILE A 71 9.68 24.83 11.68
C ILE A 71 9.48 24.48 13.16
N PHE A 72 8.43 23.71 13.47
CA PHE A 72 8.12 23.28 14.84
C PHE A 72 8.76 21.92 15.19
N VAL A 73 8.73 20.97 14.26
CA VAL A 73 9.17 19.58 14.51
C VAL A 73 10.70 19.46 14.57
N VAL A 74 11.43 20.18 13.72
CA VAL A 74 12.90 20.09 13.64
C VAL A 74 13.57 20.53 14.96
N PRO A 75 13.20 21.66 15.58
CA PRO A 75 13.74 22.04 16.89
C PRO A 75 13.44 21.01 17.97
N ALA A 76 12.20 20.51 18.04
CA ALA A 76 11.81 19.50 19.03
C ALA A 76 12.69 18.24 18.95
N ILE A 77 12.91 17.71 17.74
CA ILE A 77 13.76 16.53 17.52
C ILE A 77 15.23 16.80 17.88
N LYS A 78 15.74 18.01 17.63
CA LYS A 78 17.13 18.37 17.94
C LYS A 78 17.37 18.64 19.44
N LEU A 79 16.34 19.09 20.15
CA LEU A 79 16.38 19.29 21.61
C LEU A 79 16.39 17.94 22.35
N GLU A 80 15.60 16.97 21.86
CA GLU A 80 15.52 15.65 22.48
C GLU A 80 16.82 14.83 22.30
N SER A 81 17.44 14.86 21.11
CA SER A 81 18.70 14.15 20.88
C SER A 81 19.54 14.75 19.76
N LYS A 82 20.88 14.66 19.90
CA LYS A 82 21.81 15.09 18.84
C LYS A 82 21.72 14.15 17.62
N GLY A 83 21.89 14.69 16.42
CA GLY A 83 21.97 13.91 15.17
C GLY A 83 21.01 14.35 14.05
N PRO A 84 20.89 13.57 12.97
CA PRO A 84 20.08 13.91 11.81
C PRO A 84 18.58 13.84 12.14
N VAL A 85 17.83 14.79 11.58
CA VAL A 85 16.37 14.90 11.81
C VAL A 85 15.59 13.81 11.08
N PHE A 86 16.13 13.31 9.98
CA PHE A 86 15.50 12.30 9.16
C PHE A 86 16.15 10.93 9.33
N PHE A 87 15.31 9.91 9.44
CA PHE A 87 15.67 8.51 9.40
C PHE A 87 15.35 7.90 8.03
N LYS A 88 16.29 7.12 7.48
CA LYS A 88 16.15 6.42 6.19
C LYS A 88 15.83 4.94 6.42
N GLN A 89 14.75 4.43 5.84
CA GLN A 89 14.39 3.01 5.90
C GLN A 89 14.30 2.40 4.50
N LYS A 90 14.96 1.26 4.25
CA LYS A 90 14.85 0.53 2.97
C LYS A 90 13.53 -0.22 2.89
N ARG A 91 12.81 -0.10 1.78
CA ARG A 91 11.53 -0.78 1.49
C ARG A 91 11.52 -1.31 0.06
N VAL A 92 10.71 -2.34 -0.18
CA VAL A 92 10.44 -2.89 -1.53
C VAL A 92 9.31 -2.07 -2.15
N GLY A 93 9.53 -1.56 -3.36
CA GLY A 93 8.57 -0.76 -4.12
C GLY A 93 8.07 -1.46 -5.38
N LYS A 94 7.62 -0.68 -6.37
CA LYS A 94 7.06 -1.17 -7.64
C LYS A 94 8.03 -2.13 -8.33
N ASN A 95 7.51 -3.27 -8.79
CA ASN A 95 8.25 -4.34 -9.47
C ASN A 95 9.46 -4.85 -8.68
N GLY A 96 9.35 -4.90 -7.35
CA GLY A 96 10.43 -5.40 -6.48
C GLY A 96 11.61 -4.43 -6.30
N ARG A 97 11.57 -3.23 -6.89
CA ARG A 97 12.67 -2.26 -6.79
C ARG A 97 12.75 -1.68 -5.39
N TYR A 98 13.91 -1.78 -4.76
CA TYR A 98 14.13 -1.16 -3.46
C TYR A 98 14.19 0.37 -3.56
N PHE A 99 13.63 1.04 -2.55
CA PHE A 99 13.77 2.48 -2.35
C PHE A 99 13.91 2.81 -0.87
N TYR A 100 14.38 4.03 -0.58
CA TYR A 100 14.48 4.54 0.79
C TYR A 100 13.31 5.48 1.08
N ILE A 101 12.57 5.20 2.16
CA ILE A 101 11.61 6.13 2.73
C ILE A 101 12.31 6.99 3.78
N TYR A 102 12.08 8.30 3.71
CA TYR A 102 12.54 9.28 4.68
C TYR A 102 11.39 9.65 5.61
N LYS A 103 11.63 9.58 6.92
CA LYS A 103 10.68 9.97 7.96
C LYS A 103 11.37 10.76 9.05
N PHE A 104 10.63 11.52 9.84
CA PHE A 104 11.19 12.13 11.04
C PHE A 104 11.71 11.07 12.00
N ARG A 105 12.87 11.35 12.60
CA ARG A 105 13.47 10.51 13.61
C ARG A 105 12.67 10.62 14.91
N SER A 106 12.11 9.50 15.36
CA SER A 106 11.41 9.39 16.65
C SER A 106 12.18 8.57 17.69
N MET A 107 13.28 7.91 17.29
CA MET A 107 14.11 7.09 18.18
C MET A 107 15.51 7.70 18.30
N TYR A 108 16.17 7.46 19.43
CA TYR A 108 17.55 7.85 19.65
C TYR A 108 18.49 7.13 18.67
N LEU A 109 19.66 7.73 18.45
CA LEU A 109 20.65 7.24 17.48
C LEU A 109 21.26 5.90 17.89
N ASP A 110 21.34 5.66 19.20
CA ASP A 110 21.80 4.44 19.87
C ASP A 110 20.68 3.39 20.04
N ALA A 111 19.49 3.62 19.48
CA ALA A 111 18.35 2.71 19.66
C ALA A 111 18.64 1.28 19.17
N GLU A 112 19.49 1.10 18.15
CA GLU A 112 19.91 -0.24 17.68
C GLU A 112 20.84 -0.96 18.67
N GLU A 113 21.71 -0.21 19.36
CA GLU A 113 22.58 -0.75 20.41
C GLU A 113 21.76 -1.07 21.67
N ARG A 114 20.92 -0.14 22.12
CA ARG A 114 19.98 -0.37 23.23
C ARG A 114 19.05 -1.53 22.95
N LYS A 115 18.56 -1.69 21.71
CA LYS A 115 17.75 -2.84 21.33
C LYS A 115 18.50 -4.15 21.52
N LYS A 116 19.80 -4.22 21.18
CA LYS A 116 20.60 -5.44 21.42
C LYS A 116 20.74 -5.74 22.92
N GLU A 117 20.97 -4.71 23.72
CA GLU A 117 21.04 -4.85 25.19
C GLU A 117 19.70 -5.33 25.76
N LEU A 118 18.60 -4.70 25.36
CA LEU A 118 17.24 -5.05 25.81
C LEU A 118 16.82 -6.45 25.33
N MET A 119 17.26 -6.90 24.16
CA MET A 119 17.00 -8.26 23.68
C MET A 119 17.59 -9.34 24.59
N SER A 120 18.62 -9.03 25.38
CA SER A 120 19.14 -9.95 26.42
C SER A 120 18.19 -10.10 27.61
N GLN A 121 17.30 -9.14 27.81
CA GLN A 121 16.30 -9.10 28.88
C GLN A 121 14.92 -9.59 28.40
N ASN A 122 14.81 -10.05 27.15
CA ASN A 122 13.55 -10.55 26.61
C ASN A 122 13.18 -11.89 27.27
N GLU A 123 12.03 -11.93 27.93
CA GLU A 123 11.54 -13.13 28.63
C GLU A 123 10.79 -14.09 27.70
N MET A 124 10.54 -13.70 26.44
CA MET A 124 9.76 -14.48 25.47
C MET A 124 10.63 -15.00 24.33
N SER A 125 10.39 -16.25 23.91
CA SER A 125 10.98 -16.82 22.70
C SER A 125 10.03 -16.67 21.50
N GLY A 126 10.56 -16.24 20.34
CA GLY A 126 9.79 -16.09 19.11
C GLY A 126 9.83 -14.67 18.52
N LEU A 127 8.76 -14.25 17.85
CA LEU A 127 8.65 -12.97 17.13
C LEU A 127 8.22 -11.79 18.03
N MET A 128 8.06 -12.02 19.33
CA MET A 128 7.56 -11.04 20.28
C MET A 128 8.60 -10.71 21.34
N PHE A 129 8.70 -9.43 21.66
CA PHE A 129 9.52 -8.91 22.74
C PHE A 129 8.63 -8.63 23.95
N LYS A 130 9.01 -9.11 25.14
CA LYS A 130 8.31 -8.81 26.40
C LYS A 130 9.31 -8.73 27.55
N MET A 131 9.23 -7.63 28.28
CA MET A 131 9.83 -7.45 29.60
C MET A 131 8.71 -7.26 30.61
N LYS A 132 8.89 -7.76 31.84
CA LYS A 132 7.87 -7.67 32.89
C LYS A 132 7.73 -6.25 33.47
N ASP A 133 8.84 -5.52 33.50
CA ASP A 133 8.94 -4.14 33.99
C ASP A 133 9.46 -3.22 32.85
N ASP A 134 8.57 -2.83 31.92
CA ASP A 134 8.81 -1.85 30.83
C ASP A 134 8.15 -0.50 31.15
#